data_AF-Q2FM05-F1
#
_entry.id   AF-Q2FM05-F1
#
_cell.length_a   1.000
_cell.length_b   1.000
_cell.length_c   1.000
_cell.angle_alpha   90.00
_cell.angle_beta   90.00
_cell.angle_gamma   90.00
#
_symmetry.space_group_name_H-M   'P 1'
#
loop_
_entity.id
_entity.type
_entity.pdbx_description
1 polymer ?
#
loop_
_entity_poly.entity_id
_entity_poly.type
_entity_poly.pdbx_seq_one_letter_code
_entity_poly.pdbx_strand_id
1 'polypeptide(L)'
;MQGNRQQIVFLDPHGLAHDTDKDREKQNLCKNIRTEYEPFIQNRLKEKSILTEILLDAYIVSVTDPMTVSETFRGMPTKSHVIYQKNPGYIREIFEGLAIVQ
;
A
#
# COMPACT_ATOMS: atom_id res chain seq x y z
N MET A 1 13.68 2.54 -23.53
CA MET A 1 12.87 3.69 -23.10
C MET A 1 12.63 3.55 -21.60
N GLN A 2 13.35 4.27 -20.75
CA GLN A 2 13.29 4.15 -19.29
C GLN A 2 12.38 5.21 -18.64
N GLY A 3 11.61 5.96 -19.45
CA GLY A 3 10.82 7.12 -19.01
C GLY A 3 9.30 6.97 -19.09
N ASN A 4 8.77 5.80 -19.48
CA ASN A 4 7.31 5.59 -19.59
C ASN A 4 6.69 4.86 -18.41
N ARG A 5 7.44 4.55 -17.36
CA ARG A 5 6.91 3.93 -16.14
C ARG A 5 6.89 4.96 -15.03
N GLN A 6 5.74 5.14 -14.40
CA GLN A 6 5.57 5.98 -13.22
C GLN A 6 5.02 5.11 -12.08
N GLN A 7 5.54 5.35 -10.89
CA GLN A 7 5.07 4.69 -9.69
C GLN A 7 4.54 5.73 -8.72
N ILE A 8 3.30 5.55 -8.28
CA ILE A 8 2.62 6.42 -7.33
C ILE A 8 2.40 5.62 -6.06
N VAL A 9 2.94 6.12 -4.95
CA VAL A 9 2.82 5.48 -3.64
C VAL A 9 1.96 6.35 -2.75
N PHE A 10 0.85 5.79 -2.25
CA PHE A 10 -0.02 6.42 -1.27
C PHE A 10 0.41 5.98 0.13
N LEU A 11 0.69 6.95 1.01
CA LEU A 11 1.10 6.71 2.38
C LEU A 11 0.09 7.35 3.34
N ASP A 12 -0.49 6.54 4.22
CA ASP A 12 -1.45 6.99 5.23
C ASP A 12 -0.90 6.73 6.65
N PRO A 13 -0.35 7.74 7.34
CA PRO A 13 0.07 7.59 8.72
C PRO A 13 -1.16 7.47 9.63
N HIS A 14 -1.35 6.32 10.25
CA HIS A 14 -2.59 6.03 11.00
C HIS A 14 -2.35 5.16 12.23
N GLY A 15 -3.12 5.41 13.29
CA GLY A 15 -3.06 4.63 14.53
C GLY A 15 -4.01 3.43 14.46
N LEU A 16 -3.48 2.22 14.43
CA LEU A 16 -4.25 0.98 14.33
C LEU A 16 -4.51 0.35 15.72
N ALA A 17 -4.77 1.15 16.75
CA ALA A 17 -4.87 0.64 18.13
C ALA A 17 -6.22 -0.04 18.46
N HIS A 18 -7.22 0.04 17.58
CA HIS A 18 -8.61 -0.25 17.97
C HIS A 18 -9.41 -1.15 17.01
N ASP A 19 -8.83 -1.64 15.90
CA ASP A 19 -9.51 -2.46 14.85
C ASP A 19 -10.97 -2.01 14.59
N THR A 20 -11.13 -0.74 14.25
CA THR A 20 -12.42 -0.13 13.98
C THR A 20 -12.88 -0.41 12.54
N ASP A 21 -14.17 -0.21 12.25
CA ASP A 21 -14.68 -0.28 10.88
C ASP A 21 -13.91 0.65 9.93
N LYS A 22 -13.47 1.82 10.42
CA LYS A 22 -12.62 2.76 9.67
C LYS A 22 -11.23 2.18 9.34
N ASP A 23 -10.66 1.40 10.25
CA ASP A 23 -9.35 0.75 10.02
C ASP A 23 -9.48 -0.32 8.93
N ARG A 24 -10.60 -1.04 8.91
CA ARG A 24 -10.94 -2.03 7.88
C ARG A 24 -11.20 -1.38 6.53
N GLU A 25 -11.94 -0.27 6.51
CA GLU A 25 -12.16 0.52 5.29
C GLU A 25 -10.84 1.00 4.68
N LYS A 26 -9.91 1.50 5.50
CA LYS A 26 -8.58 1.92 5.05
C LYS A 26 -7.75 0.76 4.49
N GLN A 27 -7.77 -0.40 5.16
CA GLN A 27 -7.09 -1.61 4.66
C GLN A 27 -7.68 -2.08 3.33
N ASN A 28 -9.01 -2.09 3.21
CA ASN A 28 -9.69 -2.43 1.96
C ASN A 28 -9.35 -1.44 0.85
N LEU A 29 -9.27 -0.14 1.15
CA LEU A 29 -8.85 0.86 0.17
C LEU A 29 -7.44 0.61 -0.34
N CYS A 30 -6.48 0.29 0.54
CA CYS A 30 -5.11 -0.02 0.13
C CYS A 30 -5.06 -1.24 -0.81
N LYS A 31 -5.89 -2.25 -0.54
CA LYS A 31 -6.03 -3.42 -1.42
C LYS A 31 -6.64 -3.05 -2.77
N ASN A 32 -7.75 -2.29 -2.76
CA ASN A 32 -8.50 -1.93 -3.96
C ASN A 32 -7.70 -1.02 -4.90
N ILE A 33 -6.81 -0.18 -4.38
CA ILE A 33 -5.90 0.64 -5.20
C ILE A 33 -5.13 -0.24 -6.19
N ARG A 34 -4.61 -1.39 -5.74
CA ARG A 34 -3.83 -2.30 -6.59
C ARG A 34 -4.70 -3.26 -7.40
N THR A 35 -5.78 -3.78 -6.82
CA THR A 35 -6.59 -4.83 -7.49
C THR A 35 -7.68 -4.28 -8.40
N GLU A 36 -8.13 -3.04 -8.21
CA GLU A 36 -9.24 -2.44 -8.95
C GLU A 36 -8.82 -1.16 -9.68
N TYR A 37 -8.22 -0.20 -8.97
CA TYR A 37 -7.96 1.13 -9.53
C TYR A 37 -6.78 1.15 -10.50
N GLU A 38 -5.68 0.47 -10.19
CA GLU A 38 -4.56 0.34 -11.12
C GLU A 38 -4.99 -0.30 -12.45
N PRO A 39 -5.65 -1.48 -12.49
CA PRO A 39 -6.17 -2.04 -13.75
C PRO A 39 -7.12 -1.11 -14.48
N PHE A 40 -8.02 -0.42 -13.76
CA PHE A 40 -8.93 0.54 -14.36
C PHE A 40 -8.19 1.70 -15.03
N ILE A 41 -7.20 2.28 -14.36
CA ILE A 41 -6.38 3.38 -14.90
C ILE A 41 -5.57 2.88 -16.11
N GLN A 42 -4.95 1.71 -16.02
CA GLN A 42 -4.17 1.13 -17.12
C GLN A 42 -5.04 0.90 -18.36
N ASN A 43 -6.26 0.40 -18.19
CA ASN A 43 -7.22 0.26 -19.29
C ASN A 43 -7.56 1.60 -19.93
N ARG A 44 -7.81 2.64 -19.12
CA ARG A 44 -8.07 4.00 -19.60
C ARG A 44 -6.90 4.62 -20.36
N LEU A 45 -5.67 4.39 -19.92
CA LEU A 45 -4.46 4.85 -20.62
C LEU A 45 -4.34 4.17 -21.98
N LYS A 46 -4.58 2.85 -22.02
CA LYS A 46 -4.58 2.06 -23.26
C LYS A 46 -5.65 2.52 -24.25
N GLU A 47 -6.88 2.76 -23.79
CA GLU A 47 -7.97 3.34 -24.62
C GLU A 47 -7.56 4.66 -25.28
N LYS A 48 -6.76 5.47 -24.58
CA LYS A 48 -6.26 6.77 -25.05
C LYS A 48 -4.95 6.69 -25.83
N SER A 49 -4.43 5.50 -26.11
CA SER A 49 -3.12 5.29 -26.74
C SER A 49 -1.96 5.96 -26.00
N ILE A 50 -2.08 6.12 -24.68
CA ILE A 50 -1.01 6.62 -23.82
C ILE A 50 -0.12 5.43 -23.44
N LEU A 51 1.17 5.51 -23.80
CA LEU A 51 2.15 4.44 -23.59
C LEU A 51 2.75 4.43 -22.18
N THR A 52 2.29 5.30 -21.29
CA THR A 52 2.76 5.37 -19.90
C THR A 52 2.13 4.25 -19.09
N GLU A 53 2.95 3.50 -18.36
CA GLU A 53 2.55 2.53 -17.36
C GLU A 53 2.52 3.23 -15.99
N ILE A 54 1.37 3.19 -15.32
CA ILE A 54 1.21 3.74 -13.96
C ILE A 54 0.99 2.59 -12.98
N LEU A 55 1.93 2.42 -12.06
CA LEU A 55 1.81 1.48 -10.95
C LEU A 55 1.39 2.20 -9.68
N LEU A 56 0.46 1.61 -8.93
CA LEU A 56 -0.10 2.16 -7.72
C LEU A 56 0.16 1.23 -6.54
N ASP A 57 0.76 1.78 -5.49
CA ASP A 57 0.95 1.09 -4.23
C ASP A 57 0.39 1.94 -3.09
N ALA A 58 -0.12 1.28 -2.06
CA ALA A 58 -0.73 1.95 -0.92
C ALA A 58 -0.35 1.25 0.38
N TYR A 59 0.09 2.06 1.34
CA TYR A 59 0.52 1.59 2.65
C TYR A 59 -0.05 2.45 3.77
N ILE A 60 -0.51 1.78 4.82
CA ILE A 60 -0.77 2.38 6.13
C ILE A 60 0.54 2.35 6.91
N VAL A 61 1.05 3.53 7.26
CA VAL A 61 2.21 3.66 8.13
C VAL A 61 1.70 3.70 9.57
N SER A 62 1.77 2.57 10.26
CA SER A 62 1.33 2.46 11.64
C SER A 62 2.22 3.29 12.55
N VAL A 63 1.59 4.22 13.27
CA VAL A 63 2.22 4.93 14.40
C VAL A 63 2.06 4.15 15.72
N THR A 64 1.20 3.12 15.72
CA THR A 64 1.02 2.20 16.85
C THR A 64 2.08 1.09 16.79
N ASP A 65 2.55 0.66 17.95
CA ASP A 65 3.52 -0.43 18.08
C ASP A 65 2.98 -1.77 17.51
N PRO A 66 3.80 -2.54 16.77
CA PRO A 66 3.38 -3.83 16.20
C PRO A 66 2.81 -4.83 17.20
N MET A 67 3.33 -4.86 18.44
CA MET A 67 2.83 -5.77 19.47
C MET A 67 1.41 -5.40 19.89
N THR A 68 1.17 -4.11 20.12
CA THR A 68 -0.17 -3.59 20.46
C THR A 68 -1.18 -3.84 19.34
N VAL A 69 -0.76 -3.66 18.09
CA VAL A 69 -1.61 -3.98 16.92
C VAL A 69 -1.88 -5.49 16.87
N SER A 70 -0.85 -6.34 17.02
CA SER A 70 -1.00 -7.80 16.94
C SER A 70 -1.95 -8.36 18.01
N GLU A 71 -1.92 -7.81 19.23
CA GLU A 71 -2.83 -8.19 20.31
C GLU A 71 -4.28 -7.82 19.98
N THR A 72 -4.48 -6.62 19.41
CA THR A 72 -5.80 -6.10 19.07
C THR A 72 -6.43 -6.84 17.89
N PHE A 73 -5.64 -7.12 16.84
CA PHE A 73 -6.12 -7.76 15.61
C PHE A 73 -6.15 -9.29 15.67
N ARG A 74 -5.82 -9.90 16.83
CA ARG A 74 -5.68 -11.37 17.00
C ARG A 74 -4.77 -11.99 15.94
N GLY A 75 -3.69 -11.29 15.59
CA GLY A 75 -2.76 -11.63 14.51
C GLY A 75 -2.15 -10.38 13.88
N MET A 76 -1.10 -10.56 13.08
CA MET A 76 -0.55 -9.46 12.27
C MET A 76 -1.49 -9.20 11.08
N PRO A 77 -1.90 -7.94 10.83
CA PRO A 77 -2.54 -7.57 9.57
C PRO A 77 -1.70 -8.12 8.41
N THR A 78 -2.35 -8.64 7.37
CA THR A 78 -1.65 -9.15 6.18
C THR A 78 -0.56 -8.16 5.77
N LYS A 79 0.69 -8.62 5.87
CA LYS A 79 1.94 -7.84 5.78
C LYS A 79 2.10 -6.96 4.54
N SER A 80 1.19 -7.04 3.57
CA SER A 80 1.34 -6.36 2.29
C SER A 80 1.06 -4.86 2.34
N HIS A 81 0.28 -4.35 3.31
CA HIS A 81 -0.16 -2.94 3.30
C HIS A 81 0.05 -2.16 4.61
N VAL A 82 0.47 -2.79 5.70
CA VAL A 82 0.75 -2.10 6.97
C VAL A 82 2.24 -2.15 7.27
N ILE A 83 2.83 -0.97 7.47
CA ILE A 83 4.26 -0.79 7.69
C ILE A 83 4.47 -0.07 9.02
N TYR A 84 5.48 -0.47 9.79
CA TYR A 84 5.71 0.05 11.14
C TYR A 84 6.95 0.93 11.19
N GLN A 85 6.81 2.18 11.63
CA GLN A 85 7.94 3.14 11.70
C GLN A 85 9.09 2.67 12.60
N LYS A 86 8.81 1.82 13.60
CA LYS A 86 9.83 1.23 14.47
C LYS A 86 10.79 0.28 13.74
N ASN A 87 10.41 -0.22 12.55
CA ASN A 87 11.32 -0.98 11.71
C ASN A 87 12.27 0.00 11.01
N PRO A 88 13.59 0.00 11.29
CA PRO A 88 14.53 0.94 10.65
C PRO A 88 14.59 0.79 9.13
N GLY A 89 14.16 -0.36 8.57
CA GLY A 89 14.04 -0.59 7.14
C GLY A 89 12.69 -0.21 6.53
N TYR A 90 11.76 0.41 7.25
CA TYR A 90 10.38 0.58 6.79
C TYR A 90 10.24 1.40 5.48
N ILE A 91 11.06 2.45 5.32
CA ILE A 91 11.13 3.23 4.06
C ILE A 91 11.65 2.34 2.94
N ARG A 92 12.67 1.53 3.23
CA ARG A 92 13.19 0.55 2.28
C ARG A 92 12.13 -0.48 1.91
N GLU A 93 11.30 -0.94 2.82
CA GLU A 93 10.18 -1.85 2.49
C GLU A 93 9.16 -1.19 1.55
N ILE A 94 8.85 0.09 1.75
CA ILE A 94 7.99 0.88 0.85
C ILE A 94 8.57 0.95 -0.56
N PHE A 95 9.87 1.21 -0.70
CA PHE A 95 10.48 1.53 -2.00
C PHE A 95 11.22 0.36 -2.69
N GLU A 96 11.75 -0.60 -1.94
CA GLU A 96 12.48 -1.78 -2.43
C GLU A 96 11.65 -3.08 -2.36
N GLY A 97 10.66 -3.18 -1.46
CA GLY A 97 9.70 -4.30 -1.45
C GLY A 97 8.90 -4.40 -2.77
N LEU A 98 8.88 -3.29 -3.52
CA LEU A 98 8.35 -3.14 -4.87
C LEU A 98 9.17 -3.85 -5.96
N ALA A 99 10.44 -4.18 -5.70
CA ALA A 99 11.33 -4.82 -6.66
C ALA A 99 11.23 -6.36 -6.66
N ILE A 100 10.62 -6.97 -5.64
CA ILE A 100 10.59 -8.43 -5.45
C ILE A 100 9.30 -9.07 -5.98
N VAL A 101 8.27 -8.28 -6.30
CA VAL A 101 6.97 -8.78 -6.83
C VAL A 101 6.85 -8.57 -8.34
N GLN A 102 7.97 -8.67 -9.08
CA GLN A 102 7.98 -8.76 -10.55
C GLN A 102 8.11 -10.21 -11.01
#